data_AF-A0A931PWH8-F1
#
_entry.id   AF-A0A931PWH8-F1
#
_cell.length_a   1.000
_cell.length_b   1.000
_cell.length_c   1.000
_cell.angle_alpha   90.00
_cell.angle_beta   90.00
_cell.angle_gamma   90.00
#
_symmetry.space_group_name_H-M   'P 1'
#
loop_
_entity.id
_entity.type
_entity.pdbx_description
1 polymer ?
#
loop_
_entity_poly.entity_id
_entity_poly.type
_entity_poly.pdbx_seq_one_letter_code
_entity_poly.pdbx_strand_id
1 'polypeptide(L)'
;KTDSAGTKTYKRDGAGVTDAVLGDGAASYTPGISERRSGASKFYHAERLGSNVMETDSSQSATATRSFDAFGLVLASSGSSSSPFGFVGQQGYQTDADSGLMLLGHRYYDPSTGRFLTRDKVRDGRNWFVYCDNRPTCRTDPDGLGPWIPSTLQLVFTFWARDMSGYRTLDDSVLAASRFMYPWSQGVLREFGGYIIQDGTYYTIYITAIGTRSHNDPGPPPSNWVGHWHSHPDFHIQVNPQLDIWTYPGPSPTDVDSARKYPEKRWFLMTSSGVFEYDGSGHTRPIGK
;
A
#
# COMPACT_ATOMS: atom_id res chain seq x y z
N LYS A 1 -17.38 -22.81 0.31
CA LYS A 1 -16.58 -23.73 1.15
C LYS A 1 -17.45 -24.89 1.63
N THR A 2 -16.86 -26.05 1.91
CA THR A 2 -17.57 -27.17 2.55
C THR A 2 -16.79 -27.54 3.81
N ASP A 3 -17.46 -27.49 4.95
CA ASP A 3 -16.91 -27.85 6.26
C ASP A 3 -17.77 -28.96 6.90
N SER A 4 -17.45 -29.36 8.14
CA SER A 4 -18.19 -30.40 8.87
C SER A 4 -19.65 -30.04 9.17
N ALA A 5 -20.04 -28.77 9.00
CA ALA A 5 -21.41 -28.29 9.13
C ALA A 5 -22.12 -28.11 7.76
N GLY A 6 -21.47 -28.44 6.65
CA GLY A 6 -22.06 -28.48 5.31
C GLY A 6 -21.41 -27.53 4.30
N THR A 7 -22.06 -27.37 3.14
CA THR A 7 -21.60 -26.47 2.08
C THR A 7 -22.15 -25.06 2.31
N LYS A 8 -21.25 -24.08 2.44
CA LYS A 8 -21.54 -22.66 2.55
C LYS A 8 -21.06 -21.96 1.28
N THR A 9 -21.90 -21.14 0.65
CA THR A 9 -21.46 -20.22 -0.40
C THR A 9 -20.48 -19.19 0.18
N TYR A 10 -19.55 -18.72 -0.64
CA TYR A 10 -18.68 -17.63 -0.24
C TYR A 10 -19.50 -16.33 -0.18
N LYS A 11 -19.24 -15.45 0.79
CA LYS A 11 -19.99 -14.19 0.95
C LYS A 11 -19.88 -13.25 -0.25
N ARG A 12 -18.91 -13.52 -1.13
CA ARG A 12 -18.61 -12.77 -2.35
C ARG A 12 -18.82 -13.58 -3.63
N ASP A 13 -19.72 -14.55 -3.64
CA ASP A 13 -20.00 -15.32 -4.86
C ASP A 13 -20.53 -14.39 -5.98
N GLY A 14 -19.65 -14.00 -6.91
CA GLY A 14 -19.92 -13.01 -7.96
C GLY A 14 -19.74 -11.53 -7.57
N ALA A 15 -19.36 -11.22 -6.33
CA ALA A 15 -19.26 -9.86 -5.79
C ALA A 15 -17.79 -9.41 -5.58
N GLY A 16 -17.50 -8.16 -5.90
CA GLY A 16 -16.19 -7.54 -5.73
C GLY A 16 -15.88 -7.14 -4.28
N VAL A 17 -14.62 -6.76 -4.04
CA VAL A 17 -14.19 -6.22 -2.73
C VAL A 17 -14.94 -4.93 -2.35
N THR A 18 -15.35 -4.19 -3.37
CA THR A 18 -15.96 -2.87 -3.29
C THR A 18 -17.49 -2.89 -3.20
N ASP A 19 -18.12 -4.06 -3.23
CA ASP A 19 -19.57 -4.12 -3.20
C ASP A 19 -20.13 -3.66 -1.86
N ALA A 20 -21.12 -2.77 -1.93
CA ALA A 20 -21.65 -2.09 -0.76
C ALA A 20 -22.39 -3.04 0.21
N VAL A 21 -22.89 -4.17 -0.29
CA VAL A 21 -23.61 -5.17 0.51
C VAL A 21 -23.23 -6.58 0.08
N LEU A 22 -22.87 -7.41 1.06
CA LEU A 22 -22.60 -8.85 0.91
C LEU A 22 -23.64 -9.66 1.71
N GLY A 23 -23.84 -10.92 1.37
CA GLY A 23 -24.77 -11.79 2.09
C GLY A 23 -24.41 -13.27 2.01
N ASP A 24 -24.78 -14.03 3.05
CA ASP A 24 -24.58 -15.49 3.13
C ASP A 24 -25.87 -16.26 3.45
N GLY A 25 -27.02 -15.60 3.30
CA GLY A 25 -28.33 -16.13 3.68
C GLY A 25 -28.62 -16.08 5.19
N ALA A 26 -27.59 -15.99 6.04
CA ALA A 26 -27.74 -15.86 7.49
C ALA A 26 -27.68 -14.40 7.95
N ALA A 27 -26.92 -13.55 7.26
CA ALA A 27 -26.86 -12.11 7.49
C ALA A 27 -26.56 -11.34 6.20
N SER A 28 -26.90 -10.06 6.21
CA SER A 28 -26.37 -9.07 5.26
C SER A 28 -25.26 -8.26 5.94
N TYR A 29 -24.28 -7.85 5.15
CA TYR A 29 -23.08 -7.18 5.61
C TYR A 29 -22.84 -5.95 4.75
N THR A 30 -22.56 -4.83 5.39
CA THR A 30 -21.89 -3.69 4.76
C THR A 30 -20.45 -3.71 5.26
N PRO A 31 -19.48 -4.22 4.48
CA PRO A 31 -18.11 -4.42 4.95
C PRO A 31 -17.52 -3.17 5.61
N GLY A 32 -16.96 -3.34 6.81
CA GLY A 32 -16.41 -2.26 7.62
C GLY A 32 -17.41 -1.29 8.24
N ILE A 33 -18.73 -1.48 8.04
CA ILE A 33 -19.77 -0.60 8.60
C ILE A 33 -20.70 -1.37 9.52
N SER A 34 -21.32 -2.46 9.06
CA SER A 34 -22.33 -3.17 9.84
C SER A 34 -22.64 -4.58 9.35
N GLU A 35 -23.30 -5.35 10.20
CA GLU A 35 -24.07 -6.52 9.81
C GLU A 35 -25.52 -6.40 10.28
N ARG A 36 -26.41 -7.09 9.56
CA ARG A 36 -27.78 -7.32 9.98
C ARG A 36 -28.10 -8.81 9.94
N ARG A 37 -28.49 -9.35 11.09
CA ARG A 37 -28.86 -10.76 11.29
C ARG A 37 -30.21 -10.85 11.96
N SER A 38 -31.15 -11.57 11.34
CA SER A 38 -32.49 -11.81 11.90
C SER A 38 -33.19 -10.54 12.42
N GLY A 39 -33.04 -9.42 11.70
CA GLY A 39 -33.63 -8.14 12.07
C GLY A 39 -32.78 -7.26 13.00
N ALA A 40 -31.80 -7.80 13.70
CA ALA A 40 -30.88 -7.07 14.58
C ALA A 40 -29.62 -6.60 13.83
N SER A 41 -29.15 -5.40 14.14
CA SER A 41 -27.93 -4.82 13.55
C SER A 41 -26.80 -4.76 14.56
N LYS A 42 -25.57 -5.01 14.08
CA LYS A 42 -24.34 -4.63 14.76
C LYS A 42 -23.55 -3.68 13.88
N PHE A 43 -22.82 -2.75 14.51
CA PHE A 43 -22.01 -1.74 13.83
C PHE A 43 -20.54 -1.98 14.14
N TYR A 44 -19.70 -1.90 13.11
CA TYR A 44 -18.28 -2.17 13.18
C TYR A 44 -17.50 -0.88 13.43
N HIS A 45 -16.46 -0.99 14.24
CA HIS A 45 -15.54 0.10 14.56
C HIS A 45 -14.14 -0.34 14.18
N ALA A 46 -13.66 0.19 13.06
CA ALA A 46 -12.38 -0.19 12.49
C ALA A 46 -11.25 0.74 12.91
N GLU A 47 -10.03 0.19 13.05
CA GLU A 47 -8.81 0.99 13.16
C GLU A 47 -8.28 1.42 11.78
N ARG A 48 -7.15 2.13 11.74
CA ARG A 48 -6.57 2.76 10.55
C ARG A 48 -6.37 1.81 9.35
N LEU A 49 -5.94 0.57 9.57
CA LEU A 49 -5.75 -0.43 8.53
C LEU A 49 -7.08 -1.04 8.07
N GLY A 50 -8.18 -0.77 8.78
CA GLY A 50 -9.52 -1.29 8.49
C GLY A 50 -9.89 -2.56 9.27
N SER A 51 -9.12 -2.91 10.30
CA SER A 51 -9.44 -4.04 11.18
C SER A 51 -10.55 -3.67 12.14
N ASN A 52 -11.60 -4.47 12.21
CA ASN A 52 -12.72 -4.28 13.11
C ASN A 52 -12.30 -4.66 14.54
N VAL A 53 -12.08 -3.65 15.39
CA VAL A 53 -11.61 -3.83 16.77
C VAL A 53 -12.74 -3.79 17.81
N MET A 54 -13.92 -3.31 17.43
CA MET A 54 -15.09 -3.27 18.30
C MET A 54 -16.39 -3.38 17.50
N GLU A 55 -17.40 -4.04 18.08
CA GLU A 55 -18.77 -4.07 17.56
C GLU A 55 -19.75 -3.49 18.58
N THR A 56 -20.70 -2.66 18.13
CA THR A 56 -21.78 -2.14 18.98
C THR A 56 -23.15 -2.56 18.47
N ASP A 57 -24.13 -2.67 19.36
CA ASP A 57 -25.54 -2.86 18.99
C ASP A 57 -26.26 -1.55 18.65
N SER A 58 -27.57 -1.62 18.40
CA SER A 58 -28.44 -0.45 18.15
C SER A 58 -28.56 0.50 19.35
N SER A 59 -28.25 0.02 20.55
CA SER A 59 -28.22 0.81 21.79
C SER A 59 -26.82 1.38 22.04
N GLN A 60 -25.91 1.28 21.07
CA GLN A 60 -24.51 1.75 21.14
C GLN A 60 -23.68 1.06 22.23
N SER A 61 -24.14 -0.09 22.73
CA SER A 61 -23.41 -0.87 23.73
C SER A 61 -22.39 -1.78 23.03
N ALA A 62 -21.17 -1.85 23.56
CA ALA A 62 -20.13 -2.73 23.03
C ALA A 62 -20.52 -4.20 23.24
N THR A 63 -20.60 -4.96 22.16
CA THR A 63 -20.99 -6.39 22.16
C THR A 63 -19.82 -7.33 21.91
N ALA A 64 -18.75 -6.82 21.29
CA ALA A 64 -17.50 -7.54 21.09
C ALA A 64 -16.33 -6.57 20.95
N THR A 65 -15.15 -6.99 21.40
CA THR A 65 -13.88 -6.31 21.09
C THR A 65 -12.83 -7.32 20.66
N ARG A 66 -11.88 -6.89 19.83
CA ARG A 66 -10.75 -7.70 19.38
C ARG A 66 -9.49 -6.84 19.25
N SER A 67 -8.34 -7.41 19.56
CA SER A 67 -7.03 -6.87 19.20
C SER A 67 -6.27 -7.90 18.36
N PHE A 68 -5.47 -7.39 17.43
CA PHE A 68 -4.70 -8.20 16.49
C PHE A 68 -3.22 -7.86 16.61
N ASP A 69 -2.36 -8.82 16.32
CA ASP A 69 -0.96 -8.54 16.04
C ASP A 69 -0.80 -7.91 14.64
N ALA A 70 0.45 -7.62 14.26
CA ALA A 70 0.73 -7.01 12.97
C ALA A 70 0.27 -7.86 11.77
N PHE A 71 0.19 -9.18 11.91
CA PHE A 71 -0.15 -10.13 10.83
C PHE A 71 -1.60 -10.62 10.91
N GLY A 72 -2.39 -10.11 11.84
CA GLY A 72 -3.82 -10.43 11.97
C GLY A 72 -4.15 -11.57 12.91
N LEU A 73 -3.18 -12.08 13.69
CA LEU A 73 -3.46 -13.05 14.74
C LEU A 73 -4.20 -12.35 15.90
N VAL A 74 -5.26 -12.96 16.41
CA VAL A 74 -6.03 -12.39 17.53
C VAL A 74 -5.23 -12.51 18.82
N LEU A 75 -4.94 -11.38 19.45
CA LEU A 75 -4.20 -11.31 20.72
C LEU A 75 -5.14 -11.35 21.94
N ALA A 76 -6.27 -10.64 21.84
CA ALA A 76 -7.29 -10.63 22.86
C ALA A 76 -8.66 -10.41 22.23
N SER A 77 -9.71 -10.92 22.87
CA SER A 77 -11.08 -10.66 22.49
C SER A 77 -12.01 -10.70 23.69
N SER A 78 -13.11 -9.95 23.63
CA SER A 78 -14.20 -10.02 24.60
C SER A 78 -15.55 -10.06 23.90
N GLY A 79 -16.58 -10.51 24.63
CA GLY A 79 -17.93 -10.65 24.09
C GLY A 79 -18.04 -11.75 23.02
N SER A 80 -19.01 -11.60 22.11
CA SER A 80 -19.20 -12.56 21.02
C SER A 80 -19.54 -11.85 19.71
N SER A 81 -18.89 -12.29 18.64
CA SER A 81 -19.12 -11.78 17.30
C SER A 81 -19.24 -12.95 16.33
N SER A 82 -20.30 -12.92 15.54
CA SER A 82 -20.57 -13.88 14.45
C SER A 82 -20.13 -13.33 13.09
N SER A 83 -19.48 -12.16 13.08
CA SER A 83 -18.95 -11.56 11.86
C SER A 83 -17.64 -12.26 11.46
N PRO A 84 -17.46 -12.60 10.18
CA PRO A 84 -16.16 -13.05 9.66
C PRO A 84 -15.18 -11.88 9.47
N PHE A 85 -15.66 -10.64 9.55
CA PHE A 85 -14.90 -9.43 9.22
C PHE A 85 -14.20 -8.93 10.48
N GLY A 86 -13.00 -9.47 10.72
CA GLY A 86 -12.10 -9.09 11.82
C GLY A 86 -10.95 -8.23 11.31
N PHE A 87 -9.74 -8.82 11.28
CA PHE A 87 -8.54 -8.18 10.76
C PHE A 87 -8.77 -7.70 9.33
N VAL A 88 -8.52 -6.41 9.05
CA VAL A 88 -8.69 -5.79 7.72
C VAL A 88 -10.08 -6.08 7.11
N GLY A 89 -11.09 -6.23 7.98
CA GLY A 89 -12.46 -6.60 7.62
C GLY A 89 -13.18 -5.54 6.79
N GLN A 90 -12.77 -4.27 6.86
CA GLN A 90 -13.30 -3.20 6.01
C GLN A 90 -12.94 -3.39 4.53
N GLN A 91 -11.81 -4.05 4.24
CA GLN A 91 -11.38 -4.47 2.91
C GLN A 91 -11.90 -5.89 2.59
N GLY A 92 -12.72 -6.43 3.50
CA GLY A 92 -13.47 -7.68 3.43
C GLY A 92 -12.62 -8.95 3.44
N TYR A 93 -11.58 -8.91 4.26
CA TYR A 93 -10.92 -10.11 4.75
C TYR A 93 -11.92 -10.92 5.57
N GLN A 94 -12.00 -12.21 5.29
CA GLN A 94 -12.99 -13.08 5.91
C GLN A 94 -12.29 -14.19 6.66
N THR A 95 -12.39 -14.19 7.99
CA THR A 95 -11.91 -15.30 8.81
C THR A 95 -12.84 -16.50 8.64
N ASP A 96 -12.24 -17.63 8.31
CA ASP A 96 -12.85 -18.94 8.43
C ASP A 96 -12.73 -19.41 9.88
N ALA A 97 -13.85 -19.43 10.60
CA ALA A 97 -13.88 -19.79 12.01
C ALA A 97 -13.41 -21.23 12.30
N ASP A 98 -13.50 -22.14 11.32
CA ASP A 98 -13.16 -23.56 11.53
C ASP A 98 -11.64 -23.80 11.45
N SER A 99 -10.94 -23.03 10.62
CA SER A 99 -9.51 -23.20 10.38
C SER A 99 -8.64 -22.07 10.94
N GLY A 100 -9.22 -20.91 11.25
CA GLY A 100 -8.50 -19.69 11.60
C GLY A 100 -7.85 -18.99 10.39
N LEU A 101 -7.94 -19.58 9.20
CA LEU A 101 -7.44 -18.97 7.95
C LEU A 101 -8.31 -17.79 7.54
N MET A 102 -7.74 -16.85 6.79
CA MET A 102 -8.48 -15.73 6.22
C MET A 102 -8.55 -15.86 4.70
N LEU A 103 -9.74 -15.66 4.13
CA LEU A 103 -9.91 -15.50 2.70
C LEU A 103 -9.71 -14.02 2.34
N LEU A 104 -8.68 -13.76 1.54
CA LEU A 104 -8.33 -12.47 0.95
C LEU A 104 -8.59 -12.57 -0.53
N GLY A 105 -9.77 -12.12 -0.98
CA GLY A 105 -10.20 -12.18 -2.38
C GLY A 105 -9.99 -13.56 -3.00
N HIS A 106 -8.86 -13.74 -3.69
CA HIS A 106 -8.48 -14.94 -4.42
C HIS A 106 -7.67 -15.99 -3.66
N ARG A 107 -7.10 -15.67 -2.48
CA ARG A 107 -6.20 -16.59 -1.76
C ARG A 107 -6.55 -16.72 -0.28
N TYR A 108 -6.30 -17.91 0.26
CA TYR A 108 -6.27 -18.12 1.69
C TYR A 108 -4.92 -17.68 2.28
N TYR A 109 -5.00 -16.91 3.35
CA TYR A 109 -3.91 -16.38 4.15
C TYR A 109 -3.95 -17.01 5.54
N ASP A 110 -2.79 -17.41 6.04
CA ASP A 110 -2.59 -17.92 7.38
C ASP A 110 -1.95 -16.83 8.25
N PRO A 111 -2.69 -16.26 9.21
CA PRO A 111 -2.16 -15.23 10.11
C PRO A 111 -1.10 -15.78 11.07
N SER A 112 -1.10 -17.09 11.37
CA SER A 112 -0.13 -17.68 12.30
C SER A 112 1.28 -17.75 11.72
N THR A 113 1.38 -17.87 10.40
CA THR A 113 2.66 -17.87 9.66
C THR A 113 2.91 -16.56 8.93
N GLY A 114 1.89 -15.71 8.77
CA GLY A 114 1.96 -14.45 8.04
C GLY A 114 2.10 -14.66 6.52
N ARG A 115 1.55 -15.74 5.96
CA ARG A 115 1.76 -16.15 4.56
C ARG A 115 0.49 -16.58 3.86
N PHE A 116 0.48 -16.45 2.54
CA PHE A 116 -0.52 -17.10 1.70
C PHE A 116 -0.25 -18.61 1.60
N LEU A 117 -1.30 -19.41 1.51
CA LEU A 117 -1.20 -20.87 1.34
C LEU A 117 -0.90 -21.29 -0.11
N THR A 118 -1.10 -20.37 -1.05
CA THR A 118 -0.93 -20.64 -2.49
C THR A 118 -0.09 -19.56 -3.14
N ARG A 119 0.61 -19.96 -4.21
CA ARG A 119 1.40 -19.04 -5.03
C ARG A 119 0.51 -17.95 -5.62
N ASP A 120 1.04 -16.74 -5.62
CA ASP A 120 0.46 -15.61 -6.34
C ASP A 120 0.25 -15.94 -7.82
N LYS A 121 -0.94 -15.63 -8.33
CA LYS A 121 -1.29 -15.84 -9.75
C LYS A 121 -0.64 -14.80 -10.65
N VAL A 122 -0.42 -13.58 -10.16
CA VAL A 122 0.27 -12.50 -10.87
C VAL A 122 1.78 -12.77 -10.93
N ARG A 123 2.30 -13.49 -9.92
CA ARG A 123 3.74 -13.85 -9.78
C ARG A 123 4.66 -12.63 -9.76
N ASP A 124 4.18 -11.51 -9.20
CA ASP A 124 5.01 -10.33 -8.99
C ASP A 124 6.06 -10.59 -7.89
N GLY A 125 7.27 -10.06 -8.10
CA GLY A 125 8.40 -10.24 -7.20
C GLY A 125 8.95 -11.68 -7.10
N ARG A 126 9.78 -11.91 -6.08
CA ARG A 126 10.54 -13.16 -5.88
C ARG A 126 9.90 -14.13 -4.88
N ASN A 127 8.99 -13.66 -4.05
CA ASN A 127 8.30 -14.48 -3.05
C ASN A 127 6.80 -14.43 -3.27
N TRP A 128 6.24 -15.47 -3.87
CA TRP A 128 4.83 -15.53 -4.25
C TRP A 128 3.89 -15.94 -3.11
N PHE A 129 4.40 -16.04 -1.89
CA PHE A 129 3.63 -16.35 -0.67
C PHE A 129 3.64 -15.19 0.33
N VAL A 130 4.34 -14.10 0.02
CA VAL A 130 4.49 -12.97 0.93
C VAL A 130 3.17 -12.20 1.06
N TYR A 131 2.79 -11.89 2.29
CA TYR A 131 1.71 -10.95 2.57
C TYR A 131 2.28 -9.54 2.72
N CYS A 132 1.72 -8.58 1.97
CA CYS A 132 2.02 -7.15 2.11
C CYS A 132 3.51 -6.75 2.05
N ASP A 133 4.36 -7.50 1.32
CA ASP A 133 5.83 -7.33 1.36
C ASP A 133 6.42 -7.36 2.80
N ASN A 134 5.80 -8.11 3.73
CA ASN A 134 6.11 -8.10 5.17
C ASN A 134 5.93 -6.72 5.85
N ARG A 135 5.03 -5.88 5.34
CA ARG A 135 4.68 -4.58 5.94
C ARG A 135 3.19 -4.47 6.28
N PRO A 136 2.67 -5.40 7.08
CA PRO A 136 1.23 -5.49 7.31
C PRO A 136 0.69 -4.39 8.22
N THR A 137 1.53 -3.56 8.84
CA THR A 137 1.10 -2.42 9.67
C THR A 137 0.67 -1.20 8.86
N CYS A 138 1.04 -1.13 7.58
CA CYS A 138 0.75 0.02 6.70
C CYS A 138 0.21 -0.38 5.33
N ARG A 139 0.08 -1.68 5.06
CA ARG A 139 -0.42 -2.22 3.79
C ARG A 139 -1.43 -3.32 4.04
N THR A 140 -2.32 -3.47 3.08
CA THR A 140 -3.30 -4.55 2.99
C THR A 140 -3.17 -5.18 1.61
N ASP A 141 -3.84 -6.30 1.38
CA ASP A 141 -3.91 -7.01 0.10
C ASP A 141 -5.38 -7.43 -0.12
N PRO A 142 -6.27 -6.50 -0.52
CA PRO A 142 -7.73 -6.69 -0.55
C PRO A 142 -8.21 -7.80 -1.50
N ASP A 143 -7.52 -8.00 -2.61
CA ASP A 143 -7.82 -9.03 -3.60
C ASP A 143 -6.96 -10.30 -3.41
N GLY A 144 -5.95 -10.25 -2.56
CA GLY A 144 -5.01 -11.34 -2.39
C GLY A 144 -4.11 -11.50 -3.61
N LEU A 145 -3.82 -10.45 -4.38
CA LEU A 145 -2.94 -10.48 -5.56
C LEU A 145 -1.82 -9.44 -5.49
N GLY A 146 -1.83 -8.57 -4.48
CA GLY A 146 -0.74 -7.64 -4.27
C GLY A 146 -0.99 -6.61 -3.17
N PRO A 147 0.09 -6.02 -2.61
CA PRO A 147 -0.02 -5.00 -1.59
C PRO A 147 -0.70 -3.73 -2.13
N TRP A 148 -1.72 -3.30 -1.39
CA TRP A 148 -2.46 -2.06 -1.53
C TRP A 148 -2.27 -1.16 -0.28
N ILE A 149 -2.35 0.15 -0.48
CA ILE A 149 -2.29 1.14 0.60
C ILE A 149 -3.72 1.65 0.84
N PRO A 150 -4.26 1.59 2.08
CA PRO A 150 -5.62 2.04 2.37
C PRO A 150 -5.96 3.46 1.90
N SER A 151 -7.20 3.64 1.45
CA SER A 151 -7.72 4.89 0.85
C SER A 151 -7.61 6.13 1.76
N THR A 152 -7.58 5.96 3.08
CA THR A 152 -7.32 7.05 4.04
C THR A 152 -5.88 7.59 3.93
N LEU A 153 -4.92 6.74 3.58
CA LEU A 153 -3.54 7.14 3.24
C LEU A 153 -3.45 7.56 1.77
N GLN A 154 -4.18 6.91 0.86
CA GLN A 154 -4.28 7.31 -0.56
C GLN A 154 -4.84 8.74 -0.72
N LEU A 155 -5.77 9.16 0.14
CA LEU A 155 -6.31 10.52 0.17
C LEU A 155 -5.24 11.53 0.58
N VAL A 156 -4.35 11.20 1.52
CA VAL A 156 -3.17 12.02 1.81
C VAL A 156 -2.29 12.12 0.55
N PHE A 157 -2.04 11.00 -0.16
CA PHE A 157 -1.31 11.03 -1.42
C PHE A 157 -1.98 11.88 -2.50
N THR A 158 -3.31 11.85 -2.63
CA THR A 158 -4.04 12.49 -3.74
C THR A 158 -4.31 13.98 -3.49
N PHE A 159 -4.55 14.37 -2.23
CA PHE A 159 -4.68 15.79 -1.87
C PHE A 159 -3.32 16.49 -1.84
N TRP A 160 -2.24 15.84 -1.36
CA TRP A 160 -0.92 16.47 -1.28
C TRP A 160 -0.09 16.40 -2.56
N ALA A 161 -0.33 15.42 -3.45
CA ALA A 161 0.23 15.45 -4.81
C ALA A 161 -0.24 16.66 -5.63
N ARG A 162 -1.38 17.29 -5.25
CA ARG A 162 -1.87 18.54 -5.87
C ARG A 162 -1.31 19.81 -5.24
N ASP A 163 -0.75 19.76 -4.03
CA ASP A 163 -0.29 20.94 -3.28
C ASP A 163 1.21 21.26 -3.45
N MET A 164 1.99 20.44 -4.17
CA MET A 164 3.41 20.74 -4.43
C MET A 164 3.59 21.66 -5.65
N SER A 165 3.01 22.85 -5.57
CA SER A 165 3.05 23.90 -6.60
C SER A 165 3.47 25.25 -6.02
N GLY A 166 3.85 26.20 -6.87
CA GLY A 166 4.17 27.56 -6.43
C GLY A 166 5.59 27.75 -5.90
N TYR A 167 6.50 26.78 -6.10
CA TYR A 167 7.91 26.95 -5.76
C TYR A 167 8.57 27.93 -6.73
N ARG A 168 9.40 28.84 -6.19
CA ARG A 168 10.11 29.85 -7.00
C ARG A 168 11.35 29.30 -7.69
N THR A 169 11.91 28.21 -7.17
CA THR A 169 13.07 27.54 -7.75
C THR A 169 12.79 26.06 -7.91
N LEU A 170 13.49 25.45 -8.87
CA LEU A 170 13.38 24.02 -9.10
C LEU A 170 13.94 23.25 -7.90
N ASP A 171 15.06 23.69 -7.34
CA ASP A 171 15.72 23.03 -6.20
C ASP A 171 14.80 23.02 -4.95
N ASP A 172 14.06 24.11 -4.68
CA ASP A 172 13.07 24.16 -3.60
C ASP A 172 11.94 23.14 -3.79
N SER A 173 11.47 22.97 -5.03
CA SER A 173 10.40 22.00 -5.32
C SER A 173 10.84 20.56 -5.06
N VAL A 174 12.09 20.23 -5.38
CA VAL A 174 12.66 18.91 -5.13
C VAL A 174 12.94 18.69 -3.65
N LEU A 175 13.44 19.70 -2.93
CA LEU A 175 13.67 19.61 -1.48
C LEU A 175 12.36 19.47 -0.69
N ALA A 176 11.30 20.15 -1.12
CA ALA A 176 9.98 19.97 -0.52
C ALA A 176 9.45 18.55 -0.78
N ALA A 177 9.58 18.06 -2.02
CA ALA A 177 9.21 16.70 -2.35
C ALA A 177 10.03 15.64 -1.60
N SER A 178 11.33 15.87 -1.35
CA SER A 178 12.14 14.91 -0.59
C SER A 178 11.72 14.83 0.87
N ARG A 179 11.48 15.96 1.54
CA ARG A 179 11.01 15.98 2.95
C ARG A 179 9.69 15.25 3.13
N PHE A 180 8.84 15.27 2.11
CA PHE A 180 7.58 14.56 2.13
C PHE A 180 7.75 13.11 1.69
N MET A 181 8.19 12.88 0.45
CA MET A 181 8.13 11.57 -0.20
C MET A 181 9.20 10.60 0.26
N TYR A 182 10.39 11.07 0.65
CA TYR A 182 11.45 10.17 1.05
C TYR A 182 11.09 9.36 2.31
N PRO A 183 10.52 9.94 3.40
CA PRO A 183 9.98 9.16 4.52
C PRO A 183 8.93 8.12 4.11
N TRP A 184 8.11 8.40 3.10
CA TRP A 184 7.16 7.42 2.57
C TRP A 184 7.85 6.35 1.75
N SER A 185 8.81 6.70 0.90
CA SER A 185 9.69 5.76 0.20
C SER A 185 10.29 4.76 1.17
N GLN A 186 10.82 5.25 2.30
CA GLN A 186 11.30 4.41 3.41
C GLN A 186 10.19 3.58 4.06
N GLY A 187 9.05 4.22 4.36
CA GLY A 187 7.89 3.61 5.00
C GLY A 187 7.19 2.54 4.17
N VAL A 188 7.36 2.54 2.84
CA VAL A 188 6.82 1.49 1.95
C VAL A 188 7.88 0.70 1.17
N LEU A 189 9.18 1.00 1.26
CA LEU A 189 10.26 0.29 0.53
C LEU A 189 10.02 0.26 -0.98
N ARG A 190 9.47 1.36 -1.50
CA ARG A 190 9.23 1.56 -2.93
C ARG A 190 9.84 2.87 -3.37
N GLU A 191 10.36 2.84 -4.58
CA GLU A 191 10.78 4.02 -5.28
C GLU A 191 9.53 4.76 -5.74
N PHE A 192 9.44 6.02 -5.36
CA PHE A 192 8.53 6.99 -5.95
C PHE A 192 9.27 7.78 -7.01
N GLY A 193 8.57 8.18 -8.07
CA GLY A 193 9.09 9.11 -9.04
C GLY A 193 8.02 9.90 -9.77
N GLY A 194 8.48 10.92 -10.50
CA GLY A 194 7.64 11.69 -11.39
C GLY A 194 8.32 12.90 -11.99
N TYR A 195 7.50 13.80 -12.53
CA TYR A 195 7.95 14.94 -13.32
C TYR A 195 7.90 16.25 -12.55
N ILE A 196 8.79 17.16 -12.90
CA ILE A 196 8.77 18.56 -12.48
C ILE A 196 8.37 19.36 -13.70
N ILE A 197 7.30 20.15 -13.60
CA ILE A 197 6.88 21.07 -14.64
C ILE A 197 7.16 22.51 -14.22
N GLN A 198 7.38 23.36 -15.21
CA GLN A 198 7.44 24.79 -15.00
C GLN A 198 6.19 25.43 -15.61
N ASP A 199 5.46 26.20 -14.80
CA ASP A 199 4.31 27.01 -15.24
C ASP A 199 4.60 28.48 -14.89
N GLY A 200 4.92 29.27 -15.92
CA GLY A 200 5.42 30.63 -15.75
C GLY A 200 6.70 30.70 -14.90
N THR A 201 6.63 31.42 -13.79
CA THR A 201 7.75 31.59 -12.83
C THR A 201 7.75 30.55 -11.71
N TYR A 202 6.84 29.58 -11.73
CA TYR A 202 6.66 28.60 -10.67
C TYR A 202 6.96 27.18 -11.12
N TYR A 203 7.41 26.35 -10.18
CA TYR A 203 7.63 24.93 -10.38
C TYR A 203 6.58 24.12 -9.62
N THR A 204 6.11 23.06 -10.27
CA THR A 204 5.17 22.09 -9.72
C THR A 204 5.73 20.69 -9.90
N ILE A 205 5.70 19.90 -8.84
CA ILE A 205 6.21 18.53 -8.85
C ILE A 205 5.04 17.53 -8.84
N TYR A 206 5.02 16.67 -9.85
CA TYR A 206 4.03 15.63 -10.07
C TYR A 206 4.57 14.29 -9.62
N ILE A 207 3.70 13.49 -9.03
CA ILE A 207 3.95 12.08 -8.70
C ILE A 207 3.21 11.26 -9.74
N THR A 208 3.93 10.49 -10.54
CA THR A 208 3.33 9.73 -11.66
C THR A 208 3.59 8.23 -11.57
N ALA A 209 4.52 7.76 -10.73
CA ALA A 209 4.75 6.33 -10.52
C ALA A 209 4.93 5.96 -9.03
N ILE A 210 4.21 4.90 -8.62
CA ILE A 210 4.50 4.09 -7.43
C ILE A 210 5.09 2.78 -7.96
N GLY A 211 6.41 2.67 -8.04
CA GLY A 211 7.06 1.52 -8.67
C GLY A 211 6.78 0.20 -7.96
N THR A 212 6.49 -0.85 -8.72
CA THR A 212 6.95 -2.20 -8.35
C THR A 212 8.45 -2.31 -8.64
N ARG A 213 9.13 -3.30 -8.04
CA ARG A 213 10.59 -3.42 -7.81
C ARG A 213 11.55 -3.30 -9.02
N SER A 214 11.15 -2.82 -10.20
CA SER A 214 12.07 -2.80 -11.35
C SER A 214 11.84 -1.77 -12.45
N HIS A 215 10.74 -1.04 -12.55
CA HIS A 215 10.60 -0.02 -13.62
C HIS A 215 9.62 1.09 -13.22
N ASN A 216 10.15 2.30 -13.01
CA ASN A 216 9.38 3.53 -12.96
C ASN A 216 9.49 4.21 -14.32
N ASP A 217 8.71 3.76 -15.31
CA ASP A 217 8.49 4.60 -16.50
C ASP A 217 7.24 5.44 -16.21
N PRO A 218 7.34 6.76 -15.92
CA PRO A 218 6.26 7.54 -15.31
C PRO A 218 5.12 7.91 -16.28
N GLY A 219 4.94 7.13 -17.35
CA GLY A 219 4.14 7.50 -18.52
C GLY A 219 4.89 8.49 -19.43
N PRO A 220 4.29 8.96 -20.53
CA PRO A 220 4.91 9.99 -21.35
C PRO A 220 5.00 11.32 -20.56
N PRO A 221 6.15 12.03 -20.58
CA PRO A 221 6.29 13.29 -19.88
C PRO A 221 5.35 14.37 -20.43
N PRO A 222 4.78 15.24 -19.57
CA PRO A 222 4.07 16.44 -20.03
C PRO A 222 4.97 17.33 -20.90
N SER A 223 4.39 18.07 -21.85
CA SER A 223 5.18 18.88 -22.80
C SER A 223 6.02 19.99 -22.14
N ASN A 224 5.60 20.50 -20.97
CA ASN A 224 6.27 21.54 -20.20
C ASN A 224 7.13 21.01 -19.04
N TRP A 225 7.48 19.73 -19.05
CA TRP A 225 8.39 19.17 -18.04
C TRP A 225 9.80 19.75 -18.18
N VAL A 226 10.43 20.02 -17.05
CA VAL A 226 11.78 20.57 -16.93
C VAL A 226 12.72 19.66 -16.15
N GLY A 227 12.17 18.65 -15.46
CA GLY A 227 12.98 17.65 -14.78
C GLY A 227 12.20 16.42 -14.34
N HIS A 228 12.95 15.45 -13.83
CA HIS A 228 12.45 14.20 -13.29
C HIS A 228 13.07 13.96 -11.91
N TRP A 229 12.31 13.34 -11.02
CA TRP A 229 12.82 12.96 -9.70
C TRP A 229 12.42 11.52 -9.40
N HIS A 230 13.26 10.83 -8.63
CA HIS A 230 12.89 9.58 -7.98
C HIS A 230 13.54 9.47 -6.59
N SER A 231 13.08 8.50 -5.81
CA SER A 231 13.60 8.19 -4.48
C SER A 231 14.12 6.76 -4.44
N HIS A 232 15.25 6.55 -3.76
CA HIS A 232 15.76 5.21 -3.44
C HIS A 232 15.52 4.96 -1.94
N PRO A 233 14.62 4.03 -1.57
CA PRO A 233 14.52 3.64 -0.17
C PRO A 233 15.78 2.86 0.27
N ASP A 234 16.07 2.83 1.57
CA ASP A 234 17.19 2.05 2.08
C ASP A 234 16.74 0.58 2.04
N PHE A 235 17.17 -0.15 1.00
CA PHE A 235 16.85 -1.56 0.84
C PHE A 235 17.61 -2.42 1.87
N HIS A 236 17.24 -2.35 3.15
CA HIS A 236 17.72 -3.29 4.16
C HIS A 236 16.97 -4.62 4.07
N ILE A 237 17.26 -5.39 3.03
CA ILE A 237 16.89 -6.81 2.93
C ILE A 237 18.20 -7.61 3.04
N GLN A 238 18.59 -7.95 4.27
CA GLN A 238 19.62 -8.97 4.54
C GLN A 238 19.07 -10.36 4.16
N VAL A 239 18.95 -10.67 2.86
CA VAL A 239 18.49 -12.00 2.42
C VAL A 239 19.55 -12.78 1.65
N ASN A 240 20.70 -12.19 1.30
CA ASN A 240 21.87 -12.95 0.86
C ASN A 240 23.14 -12.08 0.81
N PRO A 241 24.26 -12.42 1.47
CA PRO A 241 25.53 -11.70 1.32
C PRO A 241 26.17 -11.82 -0.07
N GLN A 242 25.62 -12.66 -0.95
CA GLN A 242 26.16 -12.95 -2.29
C GLN A 242 25.28 -12.40 -3.43
N LEU A 243 24.16 -11.75 -3.11
CA LEU A 243 23.29 -11.09 -4.10
C LEU A 243 22.98 -9.67 -3.61
N ASP A 244 23.97 -8.79 -3.73
CA ASP A 244 23.84 -7.35 -3.54
C ASP A 244 22.75 -6.79 -4.47
N ILE A 245 21.55 -6.59 -3.93
CA ILE A 245 20.51 -5.80 -4.58
C ILE A 245 20.72 -4.37 -4.10
N TRP A 246 21.54 -3.65 -4.87
CA TRP A 246 21.65 -2.19 -4.94
C TRP A 246 21.74 -1.45 -3.60
N THR A 247 22.87 -1.61 -2.91
CA THR A 247 23.39 -0.60 -1.96
C THR A 247 24.07 0.55 -2.71
N TYR A 248 23.51 0.98 -3.85
CA TYR A 248 24.13 2.03 -4.67
C TYR A 248 23.61 3.39 -4.20
N PRO A 249 24.45 4.24 -3.60
CA PRO A 249 24.04 5.56 -3.12
C PRO A 249 23.82 6.58 -4.26
N GLY A 250 23.70 6.12 -5.51
CA GLY A 250 23.67 6.94 -6.72
C GLY A 250 22.67 6.43 -7.76
N PRO A 251 22.50 7.16 -8.87
CA PRO A 251 21.54 6.81 -9.92
C PRO A 251 21.88 5.44 -10.54
N SER A 252 20.85 4.66 -10.88
CA SER A 252 21.04 3.40 -11.58
C SER A 252 21.54 3.62 -13.02
N PRO A 253 22.14 2.62 -13.69
CA PRO A 253 22.53 2.75 -15.09
C PRO A 253 21.36 3.18 -16.00
N THR A 254 20.14 2.70 -15.72
CA THR A 254 18.92 3.09 -16.44
C THR A 254 18.53 4.54 -16.22
N ASP A 255 18.78 5.08 -15.03
CA ASP A 255 18.57 6.50 -14.75
C ASP A 255 19.57 7.37 -15.52
N VAL A 256 20.83 6.95 -15.54
CA VAL A 256 21.88 7.64 -16.29
C VAL A 256 21.60 7.62 -17.79
N ASP A 257 21.11 6.50 -18.34
CA ASP A 257 20.72 6.41 -19.75
C ASP A 257 19.50 7.29 -20.06
N SER A 258 18.55 7.39 -19.13
CA SER A 258 17.40 8.30 -19.25
C SER A 258 17.84 9.76 -19.24
N ALA A 259 18.78 10.12 -18.36
CA ALA A 259 19.38 11.45 -18.33
C ALA A 259 20.19 11.77 -19.59
N ARG A 260 20.84 10.77 -20.18
CA ARG A 260 21.54 10.93 -21.47
C ARG A 260 20.57 11.17 -22.63
N LYS A 261 19.37 10.59 -22.58
CA LYS A 261 18.34 10.75 -23.62
C LYS A 261 17.73 12.17 -23.63
N TYR A 262 17.68 12.84 -22.47
CA TYR A 262 17.12 14.18 -22.32
C TYR A 262 18.11 15.11 -21.57
N PRO A 263 19.23 15.50 -22.20
CA PRO A 263 20.29 16.28 -21.56
C PRO A 263 19.87 17.72 -21.21
N GLU A 264 18.80 18.22 -21.81
CA GLU A 264 18.22 19.53 -21.51
C GLU A 264 17.35 19.54 -20.24
N LYS A 265 17.13 18.38 -19.63
CA LYS A 265 16.28 18.19 -18.44
C LYS A 265 17.14 17.94 -17.20
N ARG A 266 16.58 18.26 -16.04
CA ARG A 266 17.26 18.09 -14.74
C ARG A 266 16.77 16.82 -14.04
N TRP A 267 17.68 16.06 -13.44
CA TRP A 267 17.39 14.74 -12.89
C TRP A 267 17.78 14.64 -11.42
N PHE A 268 16.85 14.20 -10.57
CA PHE A 268 17.03 14.21 -9.11
C PHE A 268 16.85 12.83 -8.50
N LEU A 269 17.74 12.50 -7.57
CA LEU A 269 17.71 11.30 -6.76
C LEU A 269 17.62 11.69 -5.28
N MET A 270 16.61 11.15 -4.58
CA MET A 270 16.42 11.32 -3.14
C MET A 270 16.88 10.05 -2.40
N THR A 271 17.80 10.20 -1.44
CA THR A 271 18.36 9.10 -0.65
C THR A 271 18.44 9.46 0.84
N SER A 272 18.91 8.53 1.67
CA SER A 272 19.15 8.74 3.11
C SER A 272 20.20 9.79 3.38
N SER A 273 21.13 9.94 2.43
CA SER A 273 22.23 10.89 2.52
C SER A 273 21.87 12.30 2.02
N GLY A 274 20.71 12.46 1.39
CA GLY A 274 20.21 13.73 0.88
C GLY A 274 19.64 13.66 -0.54
N VAL A 275 19.43 14.83 -1.12
CA VAL A 275 18.96 15.00 -2.50
C VAL A 275 20.16 15.32 -3.39
N PHE A 276 20.25 14.62 -4.52
CA PHE A 276 21.30 14.81 -5.50
C PHE A 276 20.69 15.09 -6.86
N GLU A 277 21.26 16.03 -7.61
CA GLU A 277 21.06 16.11 -9.04
C GLU A 277 22.12 15.27 -9.75
N TYR A 278 21.74 14.59 -10.83
CA TYR A 278 22.65 13.80 -11.65
C TYR A 278 22.50 14.10 -13.15
N ASP A 279 23.52 13.73 -13.92
CA ASP A 279 23.56 13.90 -15.38
C ASP A 279 23.70 12.56 -16.13
N GLY A 280 23.70 12.61 -17.47
CA GLY A 280 23.86 11.44 -18.35
C GLY A 280 25.25 10.79 -18.33
N SER A 281 26.19 11.31 -17.53
CA SER A 281 27.49 10.71 -17.24
C SER A 281 27.53 10.03 -15.86
N GLY A 282 26.47 10.17 -15.05
CA GLY A 282 26.37 9.61 -13.71
C GLY A 282 27.04 10.45 -12.63
N HIS A 283 27.55 11.65 -12.97
CA HIS A 283 28.04 12.57 -11.96
C HIS A 283 26.88 13.12 -11.14
N THR A 284 27.09 13.23 -9.82
CA THR A 284 26.09 13.76 -8.89
C THR A 284 26.57 15.05 -8.26
N ARG A 285 25.65 16.00 -8.04
CA ARG A 285 25.86 17.15 -7.15
C ARG A 285 24.79 17.16 -6.05
N PRO A 286 25.15 17.45 -4.79
CA PRO A 286 24.15 17.61 -3.75
C PRO A 286 23.30 18.86 -3.99
N ILE A 287 22.01 18.76 -3.66
CA ILE A 287 21.06 19.86 -3.55
C ILE A 287 20.89 20.14 -2.04
N GLY A 288 20.91 21.41 -1.64
CA GLY A 288 21.13 21.86 -0.25
C GLY A 288 20.27 21.20 0.85
N LYS A 289 20.77 21.20 2.09
CA LYS A 289 20.07 20.70 3.30
C LYS A 289 18.94 21.60 3.77
#